data_AF-A0A839K2U7-F1
#
_entry.id   AF-A0A839K2U7-F1
#
_cell.length_a   1.000
_cell.length_b   1.000
_cell.length_c   1.000
_cell.angle_alpha   90.00
_cell.angle_beta   90.00
_cell.angle_gamma   90.00
#
_symmetry.space_group_name_H-M   'P 1'
#
loop_
_entity.id
_entity.type
_entity.pdbx_description
1 polymer ?
#
loop_
_entity_poly.entity_id
_entity_poly.type
_entity_poly.pdbx_seq_one_letter_code
_entity_poly.pdbx_strand_id
1 'polypeptide(L)'
;MRKNIEISDKKINDFLEQFYGYFESGYAFEEFLKVYLEKIGLDEVVVTQRSADGGIDLEAIRYGVGGFAGADAVDYYVQAKRNKPGTTIPIEKVRALRGVMPSGSKGIFITTANYSKRTEEFDDVDPSRPIILIDGKALVESCIDNEIGFVFTPVFSKDAMDALKDESDDIVQEDGSICEENKDVKLVVDKQISANDIRARILRLPKAINNLLPDDAHKAKVIFNGLPVKELTIAKSRGYLAGVTDLYKESGLIAEDGSYNPCKAIWKYSEDKIEIIIKEH
;
A
#
# COMPACT_ATOMS: atom_id res chain seq x y z
N MET A 1 0.80 -3.62 2.50
CA MET A 1 0.79 -3.77 1.03
C MET A 1 1.84 -4.82 0.67
N ARG A 2 1.51 -5.86 -0.09
CA ARG A 2 2.51 -6.85 -0.54
C ARG A 2 3.48 -6.13 -1.48
N LYS A 3 4.80 -6.32 -1.29
CA LYS A 3 5.80 -5.83 -2.24
C LYS A 3 5.88 -6.85 -3.38
N ASN A 4 5.50 -6.44 -4.58
CA ASN A 4 5.61 -7.28 -5.77
C ASN A 4 7.06 -7.22 -6.27
N ILE A 5 7.64 -8.37 -6.60
CA ILE A 5 8.93 -8.46 -7.27
C ILE A 5 8.67 -8.26 -8.76
N GLU A 6 9.51 -7.45 -9.43
CA GLU A 6 9.42 -7.28 -10.87
C GLU A 6 9.56 -8.64 -11.59
N ILE A 7 8.60 -8.94 -12.45
CA ILE A 7 8.54 -10.22 -13.18
C ILE A 7 9.18 -10.00 -14.54
N SER A 8 10.20 -10.79 -14.87
CA SER A 8 10.85 -10.71 -16.18
C SER A 8 9.87 -10.99 -17.33
N ASP A 9 10.02 -10.31 -18.46
CA ASP A 9 9.25 -10.55 -19.69
C ASP A 9 9.11 -12.02 -20.08
N LYS A 10 10.21 -12.79 -19.97
CA LYS A 10 10.22 -14.22 -20.29
C LYS A 10 9.18 -14.98 -19.46
N LYS A 11 9.11 -14.68 -18.17
CA LYS A 11 8.20 -15.34 -17.24
C LYS A 11 6.75 -14.89 -17.45
N ILE A 12 6.52 -13.63 -17.81
CA ILE A 12 5.19 -13.16 -18.24
C ILE A 12 4.73 -13.91 -19.50
N ASN A 13 5.62 -14.10 -20.48
CA ASN A 13 5.28 -14.90 -21.67
C ASN A 13 4.97 -16.37 -21.33
N ASP A 14 5.74 -16.98 -20.43
CA ASP A 14 5.47 -18.35 -19.96
C ASP A 14 4.10 -18.45 -19.26
N PHE A 15 3.71 -17.43 -18.50
CA PHE A 15 2.38 -17.34 -17.90
C PHE A 15 1.29 -17.13 -18.93
N LEU A 16 1.52 -16.28 -19.94
CA LEU A 16 0.56 -16.05 -21.03
C LEU A 16 0.29 -17.33 -21.84
N GLU A 17 1.31 -18.13 -22.11
CA GLU A 17 1.13 -19.43 -22.80
C GLU A 17 0.29 -20.41 -21.95
N GLN A 18 0.58 -20.51 -20.66
CA GLN A 18 -0.21 -21.33 -19.72
C GLN A 18 -1.65 -20.83 -19.62
N PHE A 19 -1.83 -19.51 -19.50
CA PHE A 19 -3.12 -18.85 -19.42
C PHE A 19 -3.94 -19.07 -20.69
N TYR A 20 -3.36 -18.88 -21.87
CA TYR A 20 -4.01 -19.21 -23.14
C TYR A 20 -4.38 -20.69 -23.23
N GLY A 21 -3.48 -21.59 -22.80
CA GLY A 21 -3.67 -23.05 -22.84
C GLY A 21 -4.75 -23.57 -21.89
N TYR A 22 -5.02 -22.85 -20.79
CA TYR A 22 -6.05 -23.21 -19.80
C TYR A 22 -7.47 -23.17 -20.39
N PHE A 23 -7.78 -22.19 -21.24
CA PHE A 23 -9.12 -22.06 -21.82
C PHE A 23 -9.31 -23.02 -22.99
N GLU A 24 -10.31 -23.89 -22.95
CA GLU A 24 -10.58 -24.83 -24.05
C GLU A 24 -11.15 -24.12 -25.30
N SER A 25 -11.88 -23.02 -25.13
CA SER A 25 -12.58 -22.30 -26.20
C SER A 25 -12.63 -20.79 -25.96
N GLY A 26 -13.09 -20.03 -26.95
CA GLY A 26 -13.39 -18.60 -26.79
C GLY A 26 -14.46 -18.33 -25.74
N TYR A 27 -15.50 -19.16 -25.69
CA TYR A 27 -16.56 -19.06 -24.68
C TYR A 27 -16.05 -19.29 -23.25
N ALA A 28 -15.16 -20.27 -23.05
CA ALA A 28 -14.55 -20.47 -21.74
C ALA A 28 -13.71 -19.27 -21.29
N PHE A 29 -13.12 -18.55 -22.25
CA PHE A 29 -12.41 -17.31 -22.00
C PHE A 29 -13.37 -16.16 -21.67
N GLU A 30 -14.49 -16.02 -22.38
CA GLU A 30 -15.55 -15.04 -22.06
C GLU A 30 -16.14 -15.24 -20.66
N GLU A 31 -16.44 -16.49 -20.27
CA GLU A 31 -16.91 -16.82 -18.92
C GLU A 31 -15.90 -16.45 -17.83
N PHE A 32 -14.61 -16.64 -18.10
CA PHE A 32 -13.57 -16.13 -17.21
C PHE A 32 -13.53 -14.61 -17.15
N LEU A 33 -13.69 -13.94 -18.30
CA LEU A 33 -13.66 -12.49 -18.37
C LEU A 33 -14.79 -11.86 -17.57
N LYS A 34 -15.94 -12.53 -17.45
CA LYS A 34 -16.99 -12.09 -16.53
C LYS A 34 -16.46 -11.90 -15.10
N VAL A 35 -15.84 -12.95 -14.55
CA VAL A 35 -15.28 -12.92 -13.19
C VAL A 35 -14.14 -11.92 -13.07
N TYR A 36 -13.29 -11.83 -14.08
CA TYR A 36 -12.19 -10.87 -14.13
C TYR A 36 -12.70 -9.42 -14.09
N LEU A 37 -13.69 -9.09 -14.93
CA LEU A 37 -14.25 -7.74 -15.02
C LEU A 37 -14.96 -7.31 -13.72
N GLU A 38 -15.68 -8.24 -13.08
CA GLU A 38 -16.26 -8.01 -11.75
C GLU A 38 -15.15 -7.71 -10.71
N LYS A 39 -14.06 -8.48 -10.74
CA LYS A 39 -12.93 -8.31 -9.81
C LYS A 39 -12.24 -6.95 -9.92
N ILE A 40 -12.14 -6.42 -11.15
CA ILE A 40 -11.52 -5.10 -11.39
C ILE A 40 -12.50 -3.93 -11.20
N GLY A 41 -13.73 -4.20 -10.73
CA GLY A 41 -14.68 -3.17 -10.30
C GLY A 41 -15.69 -2.74 -11.37
N LEU A 42 -16.01 -3.61 -12.33
CA LEU A 42 -17.26 -3.50 -13.10
C LEU A 42 -18.39 -4.27 -12.41
N ASP A 43 -19.61 -3.83 -12.64
CA ASP A 43 -20.84 -4.39 -12.10
C ASP A 43 -21.71 -4.95 -13.24
N GLU A 44 -22.68 -5.79 -12.87
CA GLU A 44 -23.68 -6.36 -13.80
C GLU A 44 -23.08 -6.97 -15.08
N VAL A 45 -21.97 -7.70 -14.93
CA VAL A 45 -21.27 -8.28 -16.07
C VAL A 45 -22.04 -9.47 -16.65
N VAL A 46 -22.43 -9.37 -17.92
CA VAL A 46 -23.23 -10.37 -18.63
C VAL A 46 -22.51 -10.81 -19.90
N VAL A 47 -22.37 -12.12 -20.08
CA VAL A 47 -21.92 -12.72 -21.34
C VAL A 47 -23.08 -12.75 -22.33
N THR A 48 -22.89 -12.23 -23.53
CA THR A 48 -23.95 -12.14 -24.55
C THR A 48 -24.21 -13.49 -25.23
N GLN A 49 -25.40 -13.64 -25.84
CA GLN A 49 -25.77 -14.89 -26.51
C GLN A 49 -25.24 -14.98 -27.94
N ARG A 50 -24.92 -16.22 -28.33
CA ARG A 50 -24.33 -16.68 -29.61
C ARG A 50 -24.83 -16.12 -30.95
N SER A 51 -26.03 -15.56 -31.03
CA SER A 51 -26.68 -15.26 -32.32
C SER A 51 -26.97 -13.78 -32.47
N ALA A 52 -26.26 -13.14 -33.40
CA ALA A 52 -26.43 -11.76 -33.85
C ALA A 52 -25.88 -10.64 -32.94
N ASP A 53 -24.88 -10.95 -32.10
CA ASP A 53 -24.26 -9.99 -31.16
C ASP A 53 -23.48 -8.83 -31.81
N GLY A 54 -23.28 -8.85 -33.13
CA GLY A 54 -22.55 -7.80 -33.85
C GLY A 54 -21.09 -7.64 -33.43
N GLY A 55 -20.53 -8.56 -32.64
CA GLY A 55 -19.16 -8.51 -32.11
C GLY A 55 -19.04 -8.01 -30.66
N ILE A 56 -20.13 -7.91 -29.90
CA ILE A 56 -20.10 -7.67 -28.45
C ILE A 56 -20.19 -9.01 -27.73
N ASP A 57 -19.15 -9.39 -26.99
CA ASP A 57 -19.07 -10.68 -26.30
C ASP A 57 -19.51 -10.55 -24.81
N LEU A 58 -19.33 -9.37 -24.18
CA LEU A 58 -19.86 -9.08 -22.84
C LEU A 58 -20.36 -7.63 -22.72
N GLU A 59 -21.31 -7.42 -21.81
CA GLU A 59 -21.79 -6.10 -21.38
C GLU A 59 -21.58 -5.94 -19.87
N ALA A 60 -21.29 -4.73 -19.42
CA ALA A 60 -21.06 -4.42 -18.02
C ALA A 60 -21.39 -2.96 -17.71
N ILE A 61 -21.58 -2.63 -16.45
CA ILE A 61 -21.87 -1.27 -15.98
C ILE A 61 -20.82 -0.86 -14.96
N ARG A 62 -20.45 0.42 -14.93
CA ARG A 62 -19.73 0.99 -13.79
C ARG A 62 -20.56 2.12 -13.19
N TYR A 63 -20.94 1.97 -11.94
CA TYR A 63 -21.61 3.02 -11.19
C TYR A 63 -20.64 4.15 -10.83
N GLY A 64 -21.11 5.39 -10.93
CA GLY A 64 -20.30 6.54 -10.52
C GLY A 64 -20.41 6.83 -9.02
N VAL A 65 -20.31 8.10 -8.64
CA VAL A 65 -20.02 8.49 -7.25
C VAL A 65 -21.19 8.17 -6.33
N GLY A 66 -20.93 7.24 -5.40
CA GLY A 66 -21.86 6.84 -4.34
C GLY A 66 -22.90 5.80 -4.76
N GLY A 67 -22.95 5.38 -6.03
CA GLY A 67 -23.93 4.39 -6.50
C GLY A 67 -25.39 4.80 -6.32
N PHE A 68 -25.65 6.06 -5.98
CA PHE A 68 -26.98 6.56 -5.70
C PHE A 68 -27.64 6.99 -7.03
N ALA A 69 -28.70 6.27 -7.42
CA ALA A 69 -29.60 6.59 -8.53
C ALA A 69 -29.08 6.41 -9.96
N GLY A 70 -27.90 5.80 -10.19
CA GLY A 70 -27.44 5.34 -11.51
C GLY A 70 -27.31 6.41 -12.60
N ALA A 71 -27.47 7.69 -12.26
CA ALA A 71 -27.49 8.80 -13.22
C ALA A 71 -26.13 9.06 -13.89
N ASP A 72 -25.06 8.57 -13.28
CA ASP A 72 -23.68 8.64 -13.77
C ASP A 72 -23.09 7.25 -14.09
N ALA A 73 -23.95 6.25 -14.27
CA ALA A 73 -23.52 4.92 -14.71
C ALA A 73 -22.96 4.98 -16.13
N VAL A 74 -21.90 4.19 -16.36
CA VAL A 74 -21.24 4.07 -17.66
C VAL A 74 -21.36 2.64 -18.14
N ASP A 75 -21.97 2.46 -19.31
CA ASP A 75 -22.04 1.17 -19.99
C ASP A 75 -20.71 0.83 -20.65
N TYR A 76 -20.27 -0.41 -20.44
CA TYR A 76 -19.09 -1.01 -21.06
C TYR A 76 -19.51 -2.15 -21.99
N TYR A 77 -19.03 -2.09 -23.22
CA TYR A 77 -19.22 -3.13 -24.24
C TYR A 77 -17.88 -3.78 -24.53
N VAL A 78 -17.81 -5.09 -24.34
CA VAL A 78 -16.55 -5.83 -24.35
C VAL A 78 -16.51 -6.78 -25.52
N GLN A 79 -15.40 -6.77 -26.25
CA GLN A 79 -15.05 -7.79 -27.23
C GLN A 79 -13.87 -8.61 -26.71
N ALA A 80 -14.04 -9.93 -26.66
CA ALA A 80 -13.07 -10.89 -26.20
C ALA A 80 -12.53 -11.72 -27.37
N LYS A 81 -11.21 -11.86 -27.47
CA LYS A 81 -10.57 -12.66 -28.52
C LYS A 81 -9.44 -13.52 -27.97
N ARG A 82 -9.73 -14.82 -27.82
CA ARG A 82 -8.74 -15.84 -27.48
C ARG A 82 -7.92 -16.25 -28.72
N ASN A 83 -6.88 -15.49 -29.04
CA ASN A 83 -5.93 -15.78 -30.12
C ASN A 83 -4.62 -16.34 -29.55
N LYS A 84 -3.89 -17.13 -30.35
CA LYS A 84 -2.59 -17.67 -29.92
C LYS A 84 -1.65 -16.52 -29.53
N PRO A 85 -0.90 -16.63 -28.42
CA PRO A 85 0.14 -15.66 -28.08
C PRO A 85 1.09 -15.45 -29.26
N GLY A 86 1.53 -14.21 -29.46
CA GLY A 86 2.33 -13.81 -30.62
C GLY A 86 1.52 -13.48 -31.88
N THR A 87 0.21 -13.75 -31.91
CA THR A 87 -0.69 -13.21 -32.97
C THR A 87 -0.80 -11.69 -32.81
N THR A 88 -1.01 -10.97 -33.91
CA THR A 88 -1.28 -9.53 -33.90
C THR A 88 -2.72 -9.27 -34.29
N ILE A 89 -3.47 -8.58 -33.42
CA ILE A 89 -4.84 -8.15 -33.69
C ILE A 89 -4.81 -6.91 -34.60
N PRO A 90 -5.53 -6.94 -35.74
CA PRO A 90 -5.52 -5.84 -36.67
C PRO A 90 -6.57 -4.78 -36.27
N ILE A 91 -6.31 -3.51 -36.61
CA ILE A 91 -7.09 -2.35 -36.17
C ILE A 91 -8.56 -2.40 -36.61
N GLU A 92 -8.88 -3.10 -37.70
CA GLU A 92 -10.23 -3.24 -38.23
C GLU A 92 -11.15 -3.92 -37.21
N LYS A 93 -10.63 -4.81 -36.36
CA LYS A 93 -11.40 -5.45 -35.29
C LYS A 93 -11.80 -4.45 -34.21
N VAL A 94 -10.87 -3.61 -33.77
CA VAL A 94 -11.14 -2.54 -32.79
C VAL A 94 -12.13 -1.52 -33.35
N ARG A 95 -12.01 -1.16 -34.63
CA ARG A 95 -12.96 -0.28 -35.32
C ARG A 95 -14.36 -0.88 -35.44
N ALA A 96 -14.45 -2.20 -35.66
CA ALA A 96 -15.73 -2.89 -35.71
C ALA A 96 -16.47 -2.81 -34.37
N LEU A 97 -15.76 -3.01 -33.25
CA LEU A 97 -16.33 -2.81 -31.91
C LEU A 97 -16.87 -1.38 -31.75
N ARG A 98 -16.08 -0.35 -32.11
CA ARG A 98 -16.54 1.05 -32.05
C ARG A 98 -17.82 1.31 -32.84
N GLY A 99 -17.96 0.62 -33.98
CA GLY A 99 -19.10 0.77 -34.88
C GLY A 99 -20.41 0.24 -34.32
N VAL A 100 -20.36 -0.79 -33.46
CA VAL A 100 -21.55 -1.42 -32.86
C VAL A 100 -21.90 -0.86 -31.49
N MET A 101 -20.95 -0.21 -30.82
CA MET A 101 -21.17 0.43 -29.52
C MET A 101 -22.12 1.64 -29.61
N PRO A 102 -23.09 1.76 -28.67
CA PRO A 102 -23.89 2.97 -28.51
C PRO A 102 -23.06 4.22 -28.19
N SER A 103 -23.57 5.39 -28.56
CA SER A 103 -22.91 6.67 -28.25
C SER A 103 -22.92 6.94 -26.74
N GLY A 104 -21.80 7.42 -26.19
CA GLY A 104 -21.66 7.70 -24.75
C GLY A 104 -21.25 6.48 -23.92
N SER A 105 -21.14 5.30 -24.53
CA SER A 105 -20.61 4.09 -23.89
C SER A 105 -19.09 3.98 -24.05
N LYS A 106 -18.48 3.05 -23.30
CA LYS A 106 -17.06 2.73 -23.39
C LYS A 106 -16.85 1.31 -23.89
N GLY A 107 -15.78 1.10 -24.65
CA GLY A 107 -15.42 -0.19 -25.19
C GLY A 107 -14.27 -0.81 -24.42
N ILE A 108 -14.24 -2.13 -24.31
CA ILE A 108 -13.04 -2.86 -23.90
C ILE A 108 -12.77 -3.93 -24.93
N PHE A 109 -11.58 -3.93 -25.51
CA PHE A 109 -11.12 -5.05 -26.32
C PHE A 109 -10.09 -5.83 -25.51
N ILE A 110 -10.39 -7.11 -25.25
CA ILE A 110 -9.54 -8.00 -24.48
C ILE A 110 -9.07 -9.15 -25.36
N THR A 111 -7.76 -9.42 -25.37
CA THR A 111 -7.21 -10.54 -26.14
C THR A 111 -6.07 -11.24 -25.41
N THR A 112 -5.84 -12.52 -25.73
CA THR A 112 -4.64 -13.27 -25.32
C THR A 112 -3.47 -13.11 -26.30
N ALA A 113 -3.56 -12.13 -27.20
CA ALA A 113 -2.59 -11.82 -28.24
C ALA A 113 -2.05 -10.38 -28.09
N ASN A 114 -1.31 -9.87 -29.09
CA ASN A 114 -0.77 -8.52 -29.08
C ASN A 114 -1.56 -7.59 -30.00
N TYR A 115 -1.54 -6.29 -29.73
CA TYR A 115 -1.99 -5.30 -30.70
C TYR A 115 -0.86 -4.90 -31.66
N SER A 116 -1.23 -4.37 -32.82
CA SER A 116 -0.25 -3.69 -33.66
C SER A 116 -0.01 -2.28 -33.10
N LYS A 117 1.19 -1.71 -33.30
CA LYS A 117 1.49 -0.32 -32.89
C LYS A 117 0.43 0.69 -33.36
N ARG A 118 -0.04 0.53 -34.60
CA ARG A 118 -1.11 1.36 -35.17
C ARG A 118 -2.44 1.25 -34.39
N THR A 119 -2.71 0.10 -33.80
CA THR A 119 -3.90 -0.14 -32.99
C THR A 119 -3.74 0.43 -31.59
N GLU A 120 -2.55 0.32 -30.99
CA GLU A 120 -2.23 0.96 -29.70
C GLU A 120 -2.33 2.49 -29.78
N GLU A 121 -1.90 3.08 -30.91
CA GLU A 121 -2.00 4.51 -31.17
C GLU A 121 -3.42 4.99 -31.56
N PHE A 122 -4.41 4.09 -31.58
CA PHE A 122 -5.78 4.41 -32.04
C PHE A 122 -6.63 5.19 -31.02
N ASP A 123 -6.12 5.38 -29.80
CA ASP A 123 -6.85 5.95 -28.65
C ASP A 123 -7.37 7.38 -28.87
N ASP A 124 -6.87 8.13 -29.84
CA ASP A 124 -7.13 9.58 -29.97
C ASP A 124 -8.09 9.98 -31.11
N VAL A 125 -8.78 9.02 -31.75
CA VAL A 125 -9.56 9.31 -32.97
C VAL A 125 -11.00 9.77 -32.70
N ASP A 126 -11.62 9.33 -31.61
CA ASP A 126 -13.01 9.69 -31.26
C ASP A 126 -13.23 9.66 -29.73
N PRO A 127 -13.16 10.81 -29.05
CA PRO A 127 -13.34 10.91 -27.61
C PRO A 127 -14.74 10.49 -27.12
N SER A 128 -15.74 10.44 -28.00
CA SER A 128 -17.13 10.13 -27.63
C SER A 128 -17.39 8.63 -27.44
N ARG A 129 -16.49 7.77 -27.93
CA ARG A 129 -16.56 6.31 -27.86
C ARG A 129 -15.15 5.71 -27.61
N PRO A 130 -14.57 5.95 -26.43
CA PRO A 130 -13.23 5.45 -26.11
C PRO A 130 -13.24 3.92 -26.04
N ILE A 131 -12.13 3.30 -26.47
CA ILE A 131 -11.94 1.85 -26.38
C ILE A 131 -10.67 1.59 -25.58
N ILE A 132 -10.79 0.82 -24.51
CA ILE A 132 -9.67 0.35 -23.70
C ILE A 132 -9.13 -0.92 -24.36
N LEU A 133 -7.83 -0.96 -24.61
CA LEU A 133 -7.14 -2.11 -25.17
C LEU A 133 -6.41 -2.88 -24.07
N ILE A 134 -6.77 -4.15 -23.88
CA ILE A 134 -6.11 -5.07 -22.96
C ILE A 134 -5.53 -6.21 -23.78
N ASP A 135 -4.21 -6.26 -23.89
CA ASP A 135 -3.50 -7.32 -24.61
C ASP A 135 -3.20 -8.50 -23.68
N GLY A 136 -2.57 -9.54 -24.22
CA GLY A 136 -2.31 -10.76 -23.46
C GLY A 136 -1.38 -10.55 -22.27
N LYS A 137 -0.38 -9.67 -22.39
CA LYS A 137 0.56 -9.39 -21.30
C LYS A 137 -0.11 -8.57 -20.21
N ALA A 138 -0.76 -7.47 -20.58
CA ALA A 138 -1.49 -6.62 -19.65
C ALA A 138 -2.60 -7.37 -18.92
N LEU A 139 -3.28 -8.30 -19.60
CA LEU A 139 -4.29 -9.15 -18.97
C LEU A 139 -3.67 -10.06 -17.90
N VAL A 140 -2.53 -10.71 -18.20
CA VAL A 140 -1.83 -11.58 -17.24
C VAL A 140 -1.30 -10.77 -16.05
N GLU A 141 -0.69 -9.62 -16.30
CA GLU A 141 -0.20 -8.73 -15.24
C GLU A 141 -1.34 -8.27 -14.32
N SER A 142 -2.46 -7.84 -14.91
CA SER A 142 -3.67 -7.49 -14.16
C SER A 142 -4.21 -8.67 -13.35
N CYS A 143 -4.17 -9.90 -13.88
CA CYS A 143 -4.54 -11.10 -13.12
C CYS A 143 -3.60 -11.36 -11.95
N ILE A 144 -2.30 -11.11 -12.09
CA ILE A 144 -1.33 -11.20 -10.99
C ILE A 144 -1.65 -10.17 -9.92
N ASP A 145 -1.84 -8.91 -10.31
CA ASP A 145 -2.10 -7.80 -9.38
C ASP A 145 -3.42 -7.96 -8.61
N ASN A 146 -4.43 -8.54 -9.25
CA ASN A 146 -5.75 -8.80 -8.65
C ASN A 146 -5.89 -10.21 -8.03
N GLU A 147 -4.79 -10.97 -7.97
CA GLU A 147 -4.74 -12.32 -7.38
C GLU A 147 -5.72 -13.31 -8.03
N ILE A 148 -5.90 -13.21 -9.35
CA ILE A 148 -6.81 -14.04 -10.16
C ILE A 148 -6.04 -15.19 -10.77
N GLY A 149 -6.22 -16.41 -10.25
CA GLY A 149 -5.58 -17.61 -10.79
C GLY A 149 -4.09 -17.75 -10.46
N PHE A 150 -3.54 -16.86 -9.62
CA PHE A 150 -2.15 -16.91 -9.15
C PHE A 150 -2.07 -17.22 -7.65
N VAL A 151 -1.10 -18.06 -7.27
CA VAL A 151 -0.78 -18.38 -5.88
C VAL A 151 0.58 -17.78 -5.54
N PHE A 152 0.66 -17.09 -4.40
CA PHE A 152 1.86 -16.38 -3.99
C PHE A 152 2.71 -17.23 -3.04
N THR A 153 4.02 -17.23 -3.28
CA THR A 153 5.00 -17.85 -2.38
C THR A 153 5.73 -16.76 -1.60
N PRO A 154 5.87 -16.86 -0.26
CA PRO A 154 6.64 -15.90 0.51
C PRO A 154 8.13 -16.00 0.13
N VAL A 155 8.75 -14.84 -0.09
CA VAL A 155 10.18 -14.72 -0.40
C VAL A 155 10.85 -13.92 0.71
N PHE A 156 11.93 -14.46 1.28
CA PHE A 156 12.74 -13.71 2.24
C PHE A 156 13.50 -12.60 1.49
N SER A 157 13.39 -11.36 1.97
CA SER A 157 14.11 -10.21 1.42
C SER A 157 15.02 -9.65 2.52
N LYS A 158 16.34 -9.76 2.29
CA LYS A 158 17.33 -9.14 3.17
C LYS A 158 17.16 -7.63 3.20
N ASP A 159 16.98 -7.00 2.04
CA ASP A 159 16.78 -5.54 1.94
C ASP A 159 15.51 -5.08 2.68
N ALA A 160 14.44 -5.87 2.65
CA ALA A 160 13.25 -5.57 3.45
C ALA A 160 13.50 -5.70 4.96
N MET A 161 14.38 -6.61 5.39
CA MET A 161 14.82 -6.73 6.78
C MET A 161 15.78 -5.61 7.18
N ASP A 162 16.68 -5.20 6.29
CA ASP A 162 17.62 -4.11 6.54
C ASP A 162 16.88 -2.77 6.59
N ALA A 163 15.83 -2.57 5.79
CA ALA A 163 14.94 -1.40 5.89
C ALA A 163 14.14 -1.31 7.19
N LEU A 164 14.07 -2.37 8.00
CA LEU A 164 13.50 -2.32 9.35
C LEU A 164 14.51 -1.84 10.40
N LYS A 165 15.81 -1.83 10.06
CA LYS A 165 16.84 -1.25 10.92
C LYS A 165 16.84 0.25 10.66
N ASP A 166 16.14 0.97 11.52
CA ASP A 166 16.21 2.43 11.56
C ASP A 166 17.62 2.78 12.07
N GLU A 167 18.50 3.34 11.23
CA GLU A 167 19.85 3.79 11.65
C GLU A 167 19.78 4.85 12.78
N SER A 168 18.59 5.40 13.02
CA SER A 168 18.30 6.31 14.13
C SER A 168 18.16 5.63 15.51
N ASP A 169 17.98 4.30 15.55
CA ASP A 169 17.92 3.49 16.78
C ASP A 169 19.29 2.89 17.17
N ASP A 170 20.29 2.92 16.29
CA ASP A 170 21.60 2.33 16.53
C ASP A 170 22.60 3.33 17.15
N ILE A 171 23.05 3.02 18.37
CA ILE A 171 24.14 3.74 19.08
C ILE A 171 25.50 3.46 18.42
N VAL A 172 25.60 2.39 17.64
CA VAL A 172 26.86 1.81 17.15
C VAL A 172 26.74 1.60 15.64
N GLN A 173 27.65 2.20 14.87
CA GLN A 173 27.76 1.98 13.42
C GLN A 173 28.29 0.56 13.13
N GLU A 174 28.12 0.09 11.89
CA GLU A 174 28.52 -1.27 11.46
C GLU A 174 30.01 -1.61 11.69
N ASP A 175 30.87 -0.61 11.87
CA ASP A 175 32.31 -0.77 12.15
C ASP A 175 32.64 -0.87 13.65
N GLY A 176 31.63 -0.89 14.52
CA GLY A 176 31.79 -0.90 15.97
C GLY A 176 32.15 0.46 16.57
N SER A 177 32.18 1.52 15.75
CA SER A 177 32.40 2.90 16.22
C SER A 177 31.08 3.54 16.64
N ILE A 178 31.15 4.33 17.71
CA ILE A 178 30.04 5.14 18.21
C ILE A 178 30.14 6.48 17.47
N CYS A 179 29.04 6.95 16.87
CA CYS A 179 28.98 8.26 16.20
C CYS A 179 29.54 9.35 17.15
N GLU A 180 30.35 10.29 16.67
CA GLU A 180 31.13 11.17 17.55
C GLU A 180 30.30 12.07 18.51
N GLU A 181 28.98 12.24 18.27
CA GLU A 181 28.04 12.90 19.19
C GLU A 181 27.53 12.00 20.34
N ASN A 182 27.79 10.69 20.32
CA ASN A 182 27.21 9.67 21.21
C ASN A 182 28.20 9.06 22.21
N LYS A 183 29.36 9.67 22.48
CA LYS A 183 30.40 9.09 23.37
C LYS A 183 29.92 8.75 24.79
N ASP A 184 28.83 9.35 25.27
CA ASP A 184 28.35 9.17 26.65
C ASP A 184 26.94 8.57 26.79
N VAL A 185 26.33 8.08 25.70
CA VAL A 185 24.99 7.43 25.75
C VAL A 185 25.13 6.00 26.27
N LYS A 186 24.74 5.78 27.53
CA LYS A 186 24.82 4.49 28.23
C LYS A 186 23.74 3.49 27.78
N LEU A 187 22.59 3.98 27.31
CA LEU A 187 21.43 3.14 27.01
C LEU A 187 20.44 3.88 26.11
N VAL A 188 19.87 3.16 25.14
CA VAL A 188 18.72 3.59 24.35
C VAL A 188 17.60 2.55 24.48
N VAL A 189 16.36 3.00 24.71
CA VAL A 189 15.18 2.13 24.82
C VAL A 189 13.96 2.77 24.18
N ASP A 190 13.29 2.01 23.33
CA ASP A 190 11.97 2.35 22.82
C ASP A 190 10.87 2.01 23.82
N LYS A 191 10.00 3.00 24.07
CA LYS A 191 8.86 2.81 24.96
C LYS A 191 7.67 3.66 24.56
N GLN A 192 6.49 3.07 24.63
CA GLN A 192 5.23 3.78 24.46
C GLN A 192 4.91 4.65 25.69
N ILE A 193 4.54 5.91 25.44
CA ILE A 193 3.86 6.77 26.41
C ILE A 193 2.36 6.55 26.21
N SER A 194 1.72 5.84 27.13
CA SER A 194 0.30 5.46 26.99
C SER A 194 -0.64 6.61 27.37
N ALA A 195 -1.88 6.57 26.89
CA ALA A 195 -2.91 7.52 27.27
C ALA A 195 -3.15 7.55 28.79
N ASN A 196 -2.97 6.41 29.47
CA ASN A 196 -3.09 6.34 30.92
C ASN A 196 -1.93 7.02 31.65
N ASP A 197 -0.71 6.96 31.12
CA ASP A 197 0.44 7.68 31.67
C ASP A 197 0.26 9.20 31.50
N ILE A 198 -0.23 9.64 30.34
CA ILE A 198 -0.59 11.03 30.04
C ILE A 198 -1.67 11.53 31.01
N ARG A 199 -2.76 10.77 31.16
CA ARG A 199 -3.86 11.07 32.10
C ARG A 199 -3.38 11.18 33.54
N ALA A 200 -2.51 10.25 33.96
CA ALA A 200 -1.95 10.22 35.32
C ALA A 200 -0.85 11.27 35.56
N ARG A 201 -0.45 12.03 34.53
CA ARG A 201 0.61 13.05 34.60
C ARG A 201 1.96 12.47 35.05
N ILE A 202 2.30 11.29 34.53
CA ILE A 202 3.56 10.61 34.83
C ILE A 202 4.27 10.16 33.56
N LEU A 203 5.61 10.23 33.57
CA LEU A 203 6.47 9.62 32.56
C LEU A 203 7.05 8.32 33.11
N ARG A 204 6.47 7.18 32.75
CA ARG A 204 6.92 5.89 33.29
C ARG A 204 8.31 5.55 32.77
N LEU A 205 9.28 5.35 33.66
CA LEU A 205 10.66 5.04 33.31
C LEU A 205 10.76 3.65 32.66
N PRO A 206 11.55 3.47 31.59
CA PRO A 206 12.01 2.15 31.18
C PRO A 206 12.76 1.46 32.31
N LYS A 207 12.54 0.15 32.52
CA LYS A 207 13.20 -0.60 33.61
C LYS A 207 14.72 -0.52 33.53
N ALA A 208 15.27 -0.58 32.31
CA ALA A 208 16.70 -0.50 32.08
C ALA A 208 17.29 0.85 32.53
N ILE A 209 16.61 1.98 32.28
CA ILE A 209 17.02 3.30 32.81
C ILE A 209 16.84 3.35 34.33
N ASN A 210 15.71 2.86 34.87
CA ASN A 210 15.42 2.90 36.31
C ASN A 210 16.46 2.15 37.16
N ASN A 211 17.05 1.08 36.61
CA ASN A 211 18.10 0.30 37.26
C ASN A 211 19.48 0.98 37.24
N LEU A 212 19.72 1.88 36.28
CA LEU A 212 20.99 2.61 36.16
C LEU A 212 21.03 3.88 37.02
N LEU A 213 19.87 4.41 37.41
CA LEU A 213 19.79 5.58 38.30
C LEU A 213 20.27 5.22 39.72
N PRO A 214 20.94 6.14 40.46
CA PRO A 214 21.28 5.95 41.87
C PRO A 214 20.05 5.69 42.76
N ASP A 215 20.21 4.94 43.86
CA ASP A 215 19.09 4.56 44.77
C ASP A 215 18.51 5.74 45.55
N ASP A 216 19.31 6.76 45.79
CA ASP A 216 18.97 8.02 46.44
C ASP A 216 18.57 9.13 45.45
N ALA A 217 18.44 8.82 44.16
CA ALA A 217 18.09 9.80 43.15
C ALA A 217 16.62 10.27 43.32
N HIS A 218 16.44 11.56 43.62
CA HIS A 218 15.13 12.19 43.78
C HIS A 218 14.74 13.10 42.60
N LYS A 219 15.69 13.49 41.76
CA LYS A 219 15.49 14.34 40.59
C LYS A 219 16.29 13.85 39.39
N ALA A 220 15.73 14.03 38.19
CA ALA A 220 16.40 13.76 36.91
C ALA A 220 16.36 15.02 36.03
N LYS A 221 17.46 15.29 35.32
CA LYS A 221 17.47 16.27 34.23
C LYS A 221 16.93 15.60 32.97
N VAL A 222 15.88 16.16 32.39
CA VAL A 222 15.19 15.59 31.23
C VAL A 222 15.14 16.58 30.08
N ILE A 223 15.55 16.14 28.89
CA ILE A 223 15.23 16.79 27.62
C ILE A 223 14.09 16.01 27.01
N PHE A 224 13.00 16.69 26.66
CA PHE A 224 11.81 16.07 26.11
C PHE A 224 11.50 16.68 24.74
N ASN A 225 11.64 15.88 23.69
CA ASN A 225 11.35 16.24 22.30
C ASN A 225 12.04 17.55 21.84
N GLY A 226 13.32 17.71 22.16
CA GLY A 226 14.10 18.92 21.85
C GLY A 226 13.80 20.14 22.72
N LEU A 227 12.88 20.04 23.69
CA LEU A 227 12.61 21.13 24.65
C LEU A 227 13.80 21.39 25.59
N PRO A 228 13.92 22.60 26.17
CA PRO A 228 14.94 22.90 27.16
C PRO A 228 14.95 21.91 28.32
N VAL A 229 16.14 21.70 28.90
CA VAL A 229 16.32 20.78 30.03
C VAL A 229 15.38 21.14 31.19
N LYS A 230 14.60 20.17 31.66
CA LYS A 230 13.69 20.30 32.80
C LYS A 230 14.07 19.32 33.90
N GLU A 231 14.08 19.79 35.15
CA GLU A 231 14.23 18.89 36.31
C GLU A 231 12.88 18.25 36.65
N LEU A 232 12.82 16.92 36.60
CA LEU A 232 11.65 16.14 36.96
C LEU A 232 11.87 15.37 38.25
N THR A 233 10.81 15.13 39.00
CA THR A 233 10.87 14.37 40.27
C THR A 233 10.86 12.88 39.97
N ILE A 234 11.79 12.11 40.54
CA ILE A 234 11.88 10.66 40.37
C ILE A 234 11.09 9.97 41.48
N ALA A 235 10.10 9.15 41.10
CA ALA A 235 9.45 8.20 41.99
C ALA A 235 10.02 6.78 41.75
N LYS A 236 11.25 6.53 42.22
CA LYS A 236 12.04 5.34 41.83
C LYS A 236 11.35 4.01 42.15
N SER A 237 10.77 3.89 43.34
CA SER A 237 10.02 2.69 43.77
C SER A 237 8.78 2.40 42.92
N ARG A 238 8.20 3.43 42.30
CA ARG A 238 7.03 3.33 41.42
C ARG A 238 7.40 3.39 39.93
N GLY A 239 8.67 3.62 39.61
CA GLY A 239 9.21 3.60 38.25
C GLY A 239 8.68 4.69 37.32
N TYR A 240 8.52 5.93 37.80
CA TYR A 240 8.09 7.05 36.95
C TYR A 240 8.72 8.39 37.34
N LEU A 241 8.66 9.34 36.41
CA LEU A 241 8.97 10.75 36.59
C LEU A 241 7.67 11.57 36.71
N ALA A 242 7.64 12.52 37.64
CA ALA A 242 6.53 13.45 37.87
C ALA A 242 6.94 14.89 37.51
N GLY A 243 5.94 15.77 37.34
CA GLY A 243 6.15 17.16 36.91
C GLY A 243 6.12 17.36 35.39
N VAL A 244 5.46 16.45 34.67
CA VAL A 244 5.53 16.35 33.20
C VAL A 244 4.40 17.06 32.45
N THR A 245 3.47 17.67 33.17
CA THR A 245 2.27 18.28 32.61
C THR A 245 2.57 19.28 31.49
N ASP A 246 3.50 20.21 31.71
CA ASP A 246 3.80 21.23 30.69
C ASP A 246 4.52 20.62 29.50
N LEU A 247 5.39 19.62 29.73
CA LEU A 247 6.07 18.90 28.65
C LEU A 247 5.05 18.23 27.72
N TYR A 248 4.00 17.62 28.28
CA TYR A 248 2.94 17.00 27.51
C TYR A 248 2.08 18.00 26.73
N LYS A 249 1.86 19.21 27.25
CA LYS A 249 1.16 20.26 26.52
C LYS A 249 2.02 20.82 25.38
N GLU A 250 3.26 21.15 25.68
CA GLU A 250 4.21 21.73 24.71
C GLU A 250 4.56 20.77 23.56
N SER A 251 4.50 19.46 23.82
CA SER A 251 4.74 18.41 22.82
C SER A 251 3.47 17.87 22.14
N GLY A 252 2.29 18.43 22.43
CA GLY A 252 1.03 18.01 21.80
C GLY A 252 0.48 16.65 22.26
N LEU A 253 1.07 16.03 23.29
CA LEU A 253 0.54 14.81 23.93
C LEU A 253 -0.76 15.08 24.70
N ILE A 254 -0.96 16.34 25.13
CA ILE A 254 -2.23 16.87 25.63
C ILE A 254 -2.60 18.05 24.76
N ALA A 255 -3.61 17.86 23.91
CA ALA A 255 -4.09 18.90 23.01
C ALA A 255 -4.91 19.96 23.76
N GLU A 256 -5.16 21.10 23.08
CA GLU A 256 -5.94 22.22 23.63
C GLU A 256 -7.38 21.83 23.99
N ASP A 257 -7.96 20.88 23.27
CA ASP A 257 -9.30 20.32 23.52
C ASP A 257 -9.34 19.32 24.70
N GLY A 258 -8.18 19.05 25.31
CA GLY A 258 -8.03 18.12 26.43
C GLY A 258 -7.89 16.65 26.03
N SER A 259 -7.84 16.32 24.74
CA SER A 259 -7.58 14.97 24.26
C SER A 259 -6.13 14.52 24.54
N TYR A 260 -5.93 13.20 24.64
CA TYR A 260 -4.64 12.57 24.93
C TYR A 260 -4.14 11.82 23.71
N ASN A 261 -2.94 12.16 23.25
CA ASN A 261 -2.32 11.57 22.06
C ASN A 261 -1.18 10.63 22.51
N PRO A 262 -1.42 9.32 22.69
CA PRO A 262 -0.35 8.39 23.04
C PRO A 262 0.66 8.26 21.89
N CYS A 263 1.95 8.10 22.22
CA CYS A 263 3.00 8.02 21.21
C CYS A 263 4.04 6.95 21.55
N LYS A 264 4.85 6.58 20.55
CA LYS A 264 6.12 5.89 20.79
C LYS A 264 7.20 6.94 21.05
N ALA A 265 8.13 6.64 21.95
CA ALA A 265 9.26 7.51 22.22
C ALA A 265 10.55 6.71 22.39
N ILE A 266 11.65 7.26 21.88
CA ILE A 266 13.02 6.79 22.13
C ILE A 266 13.50 7.44 23.42
N TRP A 267 14.02 6.65 24.34
CA TRP A 267 14.62 7.12 25.59
C TRP A 267 16.12 6.88 25.55
N LYS A 268 16.92 7.95 25.65
CA LYS A 268 18.38 7.90 25.76
C LYS A 268 18.79 8.31 27.17
N TYR A 269 19.79 7.65 27.74
CA TYR A 269 20.36 8.01 29.04
C TYR A 269 21.87 8.22 28.92
N SER A 270 22.35 9.42 29.26
CA SER A 270 23.76 9.83 29.22
C SER A 270 24.07 10.72 30.42
N GLU A 271 25.21 10.52 31.10
CA GLU A 271 25.70 11.37 32.21
C GLU A 271 24.61 11.94 33.17
N ASP A 272 23.73 11.08 33.70
CA ASP A 272 22.63 11.48 34.61
C ASP A 272 21.54 12.37 34.00
N LYS A 273 21.46 12.39 32.67
CA LYS A 273 20.46 13.07 31.87
C LYS A 273 19.65 12.07 31.06
N ILE A 274 18.35 12.28 31.01
CA ILE A 274 17.42 11.48 30.21
C ILE A 274 16.96 12.34 29.04
N GLU A 275 17.17 11.85 27.83
CA GLU A 275 16.62 12.47 26.62
C GLU A 275 15.50 11.58 26.08
N ILE A 276 14.37 12.19 25.75
CA ILE A 276 13.17 11.49 25.29
C ILE A 276 12.76 12.12 23.97
N ILE A 277 12.72 11.35 22.90
CA ILE A 277 12.37 11.82 21.55
C ILE A 277 11.09 11.12 21.12
N ILE A 278 10.05 11.87 20.76
CA ILE A 278 8.80 11.27 20.29
C ILE A 278 9.00 10.83 18.83
N LYS A 279 8.63 9.59 18.50
CA LYS A 279 8.52 9.14 17.10
C LYS A 279 7.18 9.68 16.57
N GLU A 280 7.23 10.58 15.58
CA GLU A 280 6.02 11.03 14.87
C GLU A 280 5.31 9.82 14.24
N HIS A 281 3.98 9.92 14.09
CA HIS A 281 3.14 8.87 13.51
C HIS A 281 3.30 8.74 12.00
#